data_AF-A0A9D4C3F5-F1
#
_entry.id   AF-A0A9D4C3F5-F1
#
_cell.length_a   1.000
_cell.length_b   1.000
_cell.length_c   1.000
_cell.angle_alpha   90.00
_cell.angle_beta   90.00
_cell.angle_gamma   90.00
#
_symmetry.space_group_name_H-M   'P 1'
#
loop_
_entity.id
_entity.type
_entity.pdbx_description
1 polymer ?
#
loop_
_entity_poly.entity_id
_entity_poly.type
_entity_poly.pdbx_seq_one_letter_code
_entity_poly.pdbx_strand_id
1 'polypeptide(L)'
;MQLVQRYCIDVKANSSVTEAQVLSVLSHRNIIKFYGAVTEEPNYCLVTGKNVHKFQSIVLIEEENYVLVTEFACNGSLYAYLQNPDNHLDFDQILNWAKEIALGTSKH
;
A
#
# COMPACT_ATOMS: atom_id res chain seq x y z
N MET A 1 -19.34 -9.31 -17.04
CA MET A 1 -19.10 -8.61 -15.76
C MET A 1 -17.62 -8.75 -15.43
N GLN A 2 -16.78 -7.78 -15.79
CA GLN A 2 -15.34 -7.81 -15.50
C GLN A 2 -15.13 -7.40 -14.04
N LEU A 3 -14.43 -8.23 -13.25
CA LEU A 3 -13.93 -7.82 -11.94
C LEU A 3 -12.94 -6.68 -12.15
N VAL A 4 -13.26 -5.48 -11.65
CA VAL A 4 -12.28 -4.41 -11.53
C VAL A 4 -11.44 -4.72 -10.29
N GLN A 5 -10.28 -5.36 -10.47
CA GLN A 5 -9.29 -5.47 -9.41
C GLN A 5 -8.71 -4.07 -9.14
N ARG A 6 -8.76 -3.64 -7.88
CA ARG A 6 -8.20 -2.35 -7.44
C ARG A 6 -6.82 -2.59 -6.84
N TYR A 7 -5.84 -1.81 -7.25
CA TYR A 7 -4.45 -1.86 -6.80
C TYR A 7 -4.03 -0.50 -6.24
N CYS A 8 -3.15 -0.52 -5.22
CA CYS A 8 -2.40 0.67 -4.82
C CYS A 8 -1.10 0.73 -5.62
N ILE A 9 -0.73 1.93 -6.04
CA ILE A 9 0.54 2.19 -6.72
C ILE A 9 1.34 3.15 -5.84
N ASP A 10 2.48 2.68 -5.35
CA ASP A 10 3.41 3.46 -4.54
C ASP A 10 4.71 3.71 -5.35
N VAL A 11 5.10 4.97 -5.47
CA VAL A 11 6.30 5.36 -6.21
C VAL A 11 7.43 5.51 -5.21
N LYS A 12 8.38 4.58 -5.26
CA LYS A 12 9.54 4.62 -4.39
C LYS A 12 10.79 4.97 -5.18
N ALA A 13 11.39 6.10 -4.81
CA ALA A 13 12.68 6.50 -5.36
C ALA A 13 13.81 5.68 -4.72
N ASN A 14 14.76 5.22 -5.55
CA ASN A 14 16.05 4.65 -5.15
C ASN A 14 16.03 3.42 -4.22
N SER A 15 14.95 2.64 -4.18
CA SER A 15 14.97 1.41 -3.39
C SER A 15 15.74 0.29 -4.11
N SER A 16 16.27 -0.69 -3.40
CA SER A 16 17.12 -1.73 -4.00
C SER A 16 16.29 -2.92 -4.50
N VAL A 17 16.81 -3.69 -5.47
CA VAL A 17 16.20 -4.97 -5.93
C VAL A 17 15.98 -5.93 -4.75
N THR A 18 16.86 -5.88 -3.76
CA THR A 18 16.79 -6.69 -2.53
C THR A 18 15.51 -6.45 -1.75
N GLU A 19 15.04 -5.20 -1.64
CA GLU A 19 13.79 -4.90 -0.91
C GLU A 19 12.58 -5.52 -1.61
N ALA A 20 12.49 -5.41 -2.92
CA ALA A 20 11.41 -6.02 -3.71
C ALA A 20 11.43 -7.56 -3.61
N GLN A 21 12.61 -8.18 -3.54
CA GLN A 21 12.75 -9.63 -3.32
C GLN A 21 12.28 -10.05 -1.93
N VAL A 22 12.55 -9.26 -0.89
CA VAL A 22 12.00 -9.54 0.45
C VAL A 22 10.48 -9.43 0.43
N LEU A 23 9.93 -8.36 -0.18
CA LEU A 23 8.49 -8.16 -0.27
C LEU A 23 7.77 -9.27 -1.07
N SER A 24 8.41 -9.86 -2.08
CA SER A 24 7.79 -10.89 -2.93
C SER A 24 7.55 -12.21 -2.22
N VAL A 25 8.31 -12.51 -1.16
CA VAL A 25 8.16 -13.74 -0.37
C VAL A 25 7.27 -13.56 0.87
N LEU A 26 6.92 -12.30 1.22
CA LEU A 26 6.04 -12.04 2.35
C LEU A 26 4.60 -12.40 2.02
N SER A 27 4.01 -13.27 2.83
CA SER A 27 2.60 -13.66 2.72
C SER A 27 1.98 -13.77 4.10
N HIS A 28 1.31 -12.71 4.53
CA HIS A 28 0.64 -12.65 5.82
C HIS A 28 -0.63 -11.79 5.74
N ARG A 29 -1.68 -12.20 6.44
CA ARG A 29 -3.00 -11.51 6.46
C ARG A 29 -2.89 -10.03 6.88
N ASN A 30 -2.02 -9.73 7.84
CA ASN A 30 -1.87 -8.39 8.42
C ASN A 30 -0.70 -7.61 7.81
N ILE A 31 -0.15 -8.06 6.67
CA ILE A 31 0.86 -7.34 5.89
C ILE A 31 0.27 -7.07 4.51
N ILE A 32 0.43 -5.83 4.02
CA ILE A 32 -0.05 -5.47 2.69
C ILE A 32 0.58 -6.37 1.62
N LYS A 33 -0.25 -7.00 0.79
CA LYS A 33 0.24 -7.89 -0.26
C LYS A 33 0.98 -7.11 -1.35
N PHE A 34 2.21 -7.54 -1.64
CA PHE A 34 3.01 -7.08 -2.75
C PHE A 34 2.77 -7.95 -3.99
N TYR A 35 2.59 -7.32 -5.15
CA TYR A 35 2.38 -8.02 -6.42
C TYR A 35 3.59 -7.95 -7.35
N GLY A 36 4.40 -6.90 -7.25
CA GLY A 36 5.58 -6.72 -8.09
C GLY A 36 6.02 -5.27 -8.20
N ALA A 37 7.10 -5.06 -8.95
CA ALA A 37 7.61 -3.75 -9.28
C ALA A 37 7.63 -3.53 -10.79
N VAL A 38 7.35 -2.31 -11.24
CA VAL A 38 7.52 -1.90 -12.64
C VAL A 38 8.82 -1.11 -12.76
N THR A 39 9.67 -1.51 -13.69
CA THR A 39 11.03 -0.98 -13.90
C THR A 39 11.26 -0.50 -15.33
N GLU A 40 10.31 -0.69 -16.25
CA GLU A 40 10.45 -0.36 -17.67
C GLU A 40 9.86 1.03 -17.98
N GLU A 41 10.63 1.89 -18.64
CA GLU A 41 10.10 3.14 -19.17
C GLU A 41 9.16 2.89 -20.37
N PRO A 42 8.10 3.69 -20.56
CA PRO A 42 7.60 4.75 -19.68
C PRO A 42 6.70 4.22 -18.55
N ASN A 43 7.05 4.55 -17.31
CA ASN A 43 6.31 4.14 -16.11
C ASN A 43 5.06 5.00 -15.88
N TYR A 44 3.93 4.68 -16.51
CA TYR A 44 2.65 5.36 -16.26
C TYR A 44 1.95 4.82 -15.00
N CYS A 45 2.08 5.53 -13.88
CA CYS A 45 1.38 5.18 -12.64
C CYS A 45 0.05 5.91 -12.51
N LEU A 46 -1.03 5.17 -12.28
CA LEU A 46 -2.31 5.73 -11.86
C LEU A 46 -2.28 5.97 -10.34
N VAL A 47 -1.88 7.17 -9.92
CA VAL A 47 -2.00 7.59 -8.52
C VAL A 47 -3.47 7.94 -8.25
N THR A 48 -4.16 7.07 -7.51
CA THR A 48 -5.51 7.37 -6.99
C THR A 48 -5.36 7.92 -5.58
N GLY A 49 -5.61 9.23 -5.42
CA GLY A 49 -5.67 9.87 -4.11
C GLY A 49 -6.90 9.39 -3.30
N LYS A 50 -7.00 9.82 -2.04
CA LYS A 50 -7.99 9.45 -0.99
C LYS A 50 -9.50 9.48 -1.34
N ASN A 51 -9.88 9.69 -2.59
CA ASN A 51 -11.22 9.47 -3.09
C ASN A 51 -11.09 8.65 -4.38
N VAL A 52 -11.77 7.51 -4.45
CA VAL A 52 -11.74 6.49 -5.53
C VAL A 52 -12.08 7.06 -6.94
N HIS A 53 -12.26 8.37 -7.09
CA HIS A 53 -12.58 9.07 -8.33
C HIS A 53 -11.70 10.30 -8.64
N LYS A 54 -10.59 10.56 -7.92
CA LYS A 54 -9.70 11.69 -8.25
C LYS A 54 -8.37 11.21 -8.85
N PHE A 55 -8.29 11.32 -10.17
CA PHE A 55 -7.06 11.24 -10.96
C PHE A 55 -6.17 12.40 -10.54
N GLN A 56 -5.05 12.12 -9.87
CA GLN A 56 -4.24 13.19 -9.27
C GLN A 56 -3.09 13.62 -10.18
N SER A 57 -2.45 12.69 -10.89
CA SER A 57 -1.52 12.97 -12.00
C SER A 57 -0.96 11.66 -12.56
N ILE A 58 -0.51 11.70 -13.82
CA ILE A 58 0.49 10.77 -14.34
C ILE A 58 1.83 11.28 -13.84
N VAL A 59 2.53 10.49 -13.02
CA VAL A 59 3.92 10.81 -12.65
C VAL A 59 4.81 10.18 -13.70
N LEU A 60 5.52 11.01 -14.48
CA LEU A 60 6.67 10.55 -15.24
C LEU A 60 7.78 10.33 -14.24
N ILE A 61 8.22 9.08 -14.16
CA ILE A 61 9.27 8.64 -13.29
C ILE A 61 10.53 8.58 -14.16
N GLU A 62 11.44 9.54 -13.98
CA GLU A 62 12.74 9.58 -14.68
C GLU A 62 13.71 8.52 -14.11
N GLU A 63 14.77 8.20 -14.85
CA GLU A 63 15.68 7.05 -14.68
C GLU A 63 16.04 6.69 -13.22
N GLU A 64 16.15 5.38 -12.95
CA GLU A 64 16.44 4.71 -11.66
C GLU A 64 15.32 4.61 -10.61
N ASN A 65 14.09 4.95 -10.97
CA ASN A 65 12.96 4.82 -10.08
C ASN A 65 12.06 3.64 -10.47
N TYR A 66 11.50 2.94 -9.48
CA TYR A 66 10.53 1.88 -9.73
C TYR A 66 9.23 2.08 -8.98
N VAL A 67 8.23 1.40 -9.48
CA VAL A 67 6.86 1.51 -9.01
C VAL A 67 6.50 0.23 -8.30
N LEU A 68 6.14 0.31 -7.02
CA LEU A 68 5.65 -0.83 -6.27
C LEU A 68 4.14 -0.98 -6.49
N VAL A 69 3.73 -2.19 -6.84
CA VAL A 69 2.32 -2.56 -7.00
C VAL A 69 1.91 -3.40 -5.81
N THR A 70 0.93 -2.91 -5.05
CA THR A 70 0.40 -3.56 -3.85
C THR A 70 -1.11 -3.69 -3.88
N GLU A 71 -1.68 -4.46 -2.97
CA GLU A 71 -3.13 -4.49 -2.78
C GLU A 71 -3.70 -3.12 -2.39
N PHE A 72 -4.92 -2.85 -2.84
CA PHE A 72 -5.58 -1.60 -2.53
C PHE A 72 -6.17 -1.62 -1.11
N ALA A 73 -5.64 -0.78 -0.23
CA ALA A 73 -6.19 -0.54 1.11
C ALA A 73 -7.36 0.46 1.04
N CYS A 74 -8.57 -0.03 0.79
CA CYS A 74 -9.75 0.80 0.53
C CYS A 74 -10.15 1.75 1.67
N ASN A 75 -9.78 1.44 2.92
CA ASN A 75 -10.09 2.25 4.09
C ASN A 75 -9.01 3.31 4.38
N GLY A 76 -7.98 3.41 3.54
CA GLY A 76 -6.86 4.33 3.76
C GLY A 76 -5.96 3.89 4.92
N SER A 77 -5.23 4.85 5.49
CA SER A 77 -4.27 4.58 6.55
C SER A 77 -4.85 4.76 7.95
N LEU A 78 -4.33 4.00 8.91
CA LEU A 78 -4.63 4.17 10.33
C LEU A 78 -4.37 5.62 10.80
N TYR A 79 -3.31 6.27 10.31
CA TYR A 79 -3.05 7.68 10.58
C TYR A 79 -4.20 8.60 10.15
N ALA A 80 -4.72 8.41 8.93
CA ALA A 80 -5.84 9.21 8.44
C ALA A 80 -7.12 8.97 9.25
N TYR A 81 -7.33 7.72 9.68
CA TYR A 81 -8.43 7.37 10.58
C TYR A 81 -8.30 8.08 11.93
N LEU A 82 -7.12 8.05 12.55
CA LEU A 82 -6.85 8.66 13.87
C LEU A 82 -6.95 10.19 13.87
N GLN A 83 -6.66 10.83 12.75
CA GLN A 83 -6.74 12.29 12.61
C GLN A 83 -8.17 12.81 12.49
N ASN A 84 -9.16 11.96 12.19
CA ASN A 84 -10.54 12.38 12.10
C ASN A 84 -11.16 12.42 13.52
N PRO A 85 -11.54 13.58 14.06
CA PRO A 85 -12.10 13.69 15.41
C PRO A 85 -13.46 12.99 15.56
N ASP A 86 -14.17 12.74 14.46
CA ASP A 86 -15.45 12.02 14.48
C ASP A 86 -15.27 10.51 14.65
N ASN A 87 -14.05 9.99 14.46
CA ASN A 87 -13.76 8.58 14.64
C ASN A 87 -13.57 8.27 16.13
N HIS A 88 -14.40 7.38 16.66
CA HIS A 88 -14.26 6.88 18.01
C HIS A 88 -13.42 5.59 18.03
N LEU A 89 -12.54 5.46 19.02
CA LEU A 89 -11.80 4.24 19.31
C LEU A 89 -12.05 3.82 20.73
N ASP A 90 -12.69 2.65 20.89
CA ASP A 90 -12.75 1.99 22.18
C ASP A 90 -11.49 1.15 22.44
N PHE A 91 -11.34 0.73 23.69
CA PHE A 91 -10.17 -0.02 24.14
C PHE A 91 -10.05 -1.38 23.43
N ASP A 92 -11.17 -2.03 23.13
CA ASP A 92 -11.17 -3.33 22.46
C ASP A 92 -10.65 -3.20 21.03
N GLN A 93 -11.05 -2.15 20.31
CA GLN A 93 -10.57 -1.85 18.97
C GLN A 93 -9.08 -1.53 18.97
N ILE A 94 -8.60 -0.79 19.96
CA ILE A 94 -7.17 -0.50 20.15
C ILE A 94 -6.39 -1.80 20.36
N LEU A 95 -6.87 -2.68 21.24
CA LEU A 95 -6.20 -3.95 21.54
C LEU A 95 -6.20 -4.88 20.32
N ASN A 96 -7.31 -4.93 19.57
CA ASN A 96 -7.41 -5.72 18.36
C ASN A 96 -6.42 -5.26 17.29
N TRP A 97 -6.34 -3.97 17.00
CA TRP A 97 -5.37 -3.45 16.03
C TRP A 97 -3.93 -3.60 16.50
N ALA A 98 -3.64 -3.39 17.78
CA ALA A 98 -2.32 -3.64 18.33
C ALA A 98 -1.89 -5.09 18.14
N LYS A 99 -2.81 -6.05 18.38
CA LYS A 99 -2.57 -7.47 18.15
C LYS A 99 -2.35 -7.79 16.67
N GLU A 100 -3.14 -7.23 15.77
CA GLU A 100 -2.99 -7.43 14.32
C GLU A 100 -1.65 -6.92 13.79
N ILE A 101 -1.21 -5.75 14.25
CA ILE A 101 0.12 -5.21 13.92
C ILE A 101 1.22 -6.14 14.45
N ALA A 102 1.12 -6.55 15.72
CA ALA A 102 2.10 -7.44 16.33
C ALA A 102 2.21 -8.77 15.56
N LEU A 103 1.08 -9.37 15.19
CA LEU A 103 1.03 -10.57 14.36
C LEU A 103 1.70 -10.36 13.00
N GLY A 104 1.46 -9.23 12.34
CA GLY A 104 2.11 -8.88 11.06
C GLY A 104 3.63 -8.74 11.16
N THR A 105 4.17 -8.38 12.33
CA THR A 105 5.62 -8.26 12.56
C THR A 105 6.27 -9.49 13.21
N SER A 106 5.47 -10.48 13.58
CA SER A 106 5.95 -11.70 14.24
C SER A 106 6.68 -12.62 13.26
N LYS A 107 7.66 -13.36 13.76
CA LYS A 107 8.43 -14.37 12.99
C LYS A 107 7.80 -15.77 13.03
N HIS A 108 6.76 -15.96 13.86
CA HIS A 108 6.19 -17.27 14.17
C HIS A 108 4.98 -17.62 13.31
#